data_AF-A0AAP0FD62-F1
#
_entry.id   AF-A0AAP0FD62-F1
#
_cell.length_a   1.000
_cell.length_b   1.000
_cell.length_c   1.000
_cell.angle_alpha   90.00
_cell.angle_beta   90.00
_cell.angle_gamma   90.00
#
_symmetry.space_group_name_H-M   'P 1'
#
loop_
_entity.id
_entity.type
_entity.pdbx_description
1 polymer ?
#
loop_
_entity_poly.entity_id
_entity_poly.type
_entity_poly.pdbx_seq_one_letter_code
_entity_poly.pdbx_strand_id
1 'polypeptide(L)'
;MATAALSFGYSLSSPVLKDIHCRDSHDRSRHSKSSMICSRWKKPLEELYNVKVERNVSPKRLEELGVSRWSTWKTGKCQFGWDWHVDQLVYIMEGEVRVVPEGSERFMRFVAGDLVRYPKWFEADLFFNAPYEERYSFRAYGDD
;
A
#
# COMPACT_ATOMS: atom_id res chain seq x y z
N MET A 1 19.19 -39.95 -58.19
CA MET A 1 18.12 -40.97 -58.29
C MET A 1 18.33 -42.00 -57.19
N ALA A 2 17.22 -42.54 -56.65
CA ALA A 2 17.05 -43.48 -55.51
C ALA A 2 17.08 -42.82 -54.10
N THR A 3 15.98 -42.66 -53.34
CA THR A 3 15.12 -43.61 -52.54
C THR A 3 15.92 -44.36 -51.45
N ALA A 4 15.53 -44.45 -50.16
CA ALA A 4 14.22 -44.69 -49.57
C ALA A 4 14.13 -44.26 -48.08
N ALA A 5 12.89 -44.28 -47.56
CA ALA A 5 12.42 -43.92 -46.22
C ALA A 5 12.64 -45.00 -45.14
N LEU A 6 12.54 -44.62 -43.85
CA LEU A 6 11.84 -45.40 -42.82
C LEU A 6 11.27 -44.48 -41.72
N SER A 7 9.98 -44.65 -41.46
CA SER A 7 9.17 -44.01 -40.41
C SER A 7 9.08 -44.95 -39.19
N PHE A 8 9.00 -44.40 -37.99
CA PHE A 8 8.47 -45.11 -36.82
C PHE A 8 7.46 -44.23 -36.09
N GLY A 9 6.21 -44.69 -36.08
CA GLY A 9 5.16 -44.18 -35.21
C GLY A 9 5.11 -44.98 -33.91
N TYR A 10 4.53 -44.39 -32.88
CA TYR A 10 4.03 -45.12 -31.72
C TYR A 10 2.62 -44.63 -31.40
N SER A 11 1.67 -45.54 -31.60
CA SER A 11 0.30 -45.51 -31.09
C SER A 11 0.30 -46.23 -29.74
N LEU A 12 -0.47 -45.74 -28.78
CA LEU A 12 -1.02 -46.55 -27.69
C LEU A 12 -2.25 -45.81 -27.14
N SER A 13 -3.42 -46.43 -27.30
CA SER A 13 -4.72 -45.95 -26.82
C SER A 13 -5.35 -46.97 -25.87
N SER A 14 -6.29 -46.43 -25.07
CA SER A 14 -7.39 -47.08 -24.31
C SER A 14 -7.09 -47.45 -22.84
N PRO A 15 -8.10 -47.64 -21.95
CA PRO A 15 -9.57 -47.38 -22.03
C PRO A 15 -10.21 -46.77 -20.74
N VAL A 16 -11.57 -46.75 -20.70
CA VAL A 16 -12.48 -46.80 -19.51
C VAL A 16 -13.04 -45.42 -19.06
N LEU A 17 -14.36 -45.15 -19.03
CA LEU A 17 -15.44 -45.76 -18.21
C LEU A 17 -16.84 -45.48 -18.80
N LYS A 18 -17.79 -46.41 -18.60
CA LYS A 18 -19.21 -46.39 -19.04
C LYS A 18 -20.15 -45.74 -18.02
N ASP A 19 -21.28 -45.27 -18.54
CA ASP A 19 -22.43 -44.60 -17.89
C ASP A 19 -23.00 -45.25 -16.62
N ILE A 20 -23.43 -44.42 -15.66
CA ILE A 20 -24.50 -44.74 -14.70
C ILE A 20 -25.44 -43.54 -14.59
N HIS A 21 -26.71 -43.82 -14.88
CA HIS A 21 -27.87 -42.94 -14.75
C HIS A 21 -28.22 -42.75 -13.26
N CYS A 22 -28.36 -41.50 -12.79
CA CYS A 22 -28.93 -41.23 -11.47
C CYS A 22 -30.27 -40.50 -11.61
N ARG A 23 -31.26 -41.16 -11.02
CA ARG A 23 -32.69 -40.90 -11.02
C ARG A 23 -33.01 -39.65 -10.19
N ASP A 24 -34.03 -38.94 -10.65
CA ASP A 24 -34.66 -37.76 -10.06
C ASP A 24 -34.97 -37.93 -8.55
N SER A 25 -34.81 -36.85 -7.79
CA SER A 25 -35.35 -36.70 -6.44
C SER A 25 -35.50 -35.21 -6.12
N HIS A 26 -36.73 -34.73 -6.25
CA HIS A 26 -37.21 -33.50 -5.61
C HIS A 26 -36.85 -33.49 -4.12
N ASP A 27 -36.06 -32.51 -3.67
CA ASP A 27 -36.02 -32.13 -2.26
C ASP A 27 -35.96 -30.60 -2.10
N ARG A 28 -36.62 -30.16 -1.03
CA ARG A 28 -37.26 -28.87 -0.81
C ARG A 28 -36.26 -27.79 -0.40
N SER A 29 -36.54 -26.59 -0.90
CA SER A 29 -36.24 -25.27 -0.31
C SER A 29 -35.11 -25.19 0.74
N ARG A 30 -33.93 -24.68 0.34
CA ARG A 30 -33.01 -24.04 1.28
C ARG A 30 -32.41 -22.77 0.67
N HIS A 31 -33.05 -21.66 1.02
CA HIS A 31 -32.47 -20.32 1.19
C HIS A 31 -31.37 -19.91 0.21
N SER A 32 -31.78 -19.19 -0.85
CA SER A 32 -30.92 -18.18 -1.48
C SER A 32 -30.66 -17.07 -0.46
N LYS A 33 -29.70 -17.30 0.46
CA LYS A 33 -29.05 -16.20 1.15
C LYS A 33 -27.94 -15.75 0.21
N SER A 34 -28.35 -14.83 -0.67
CA SER A 34 -27.52 -13.90 -1.41
C SER A 34 -26.17 -13.73 -0.73
N SER A 35 -25.09 -14.05 -1.45
CA SER A 35 -23.73 -13.77 -1.04
C SER A 35 -23.51 -12.26 -1.02
N MET A 36 -24.09 -11.58 -0.05
CA MET A 36 -23.61 -10.28 0.39
C MET A 36 -22.33 -10.53 1.17
N ILE A 37 -21.26 -10.83 0.43
CA ILE A 37 -19.91 -10.80 0.97
C ILE A 37 -19.67 -9.34 1.33
N CYS A 38 -19.70 -9.10 2.64
CA CYS A 38 -19.30 -7.89 3.35
C CYS A 38 -18.43 -6.98 2.49
N SER A 39 -18.89 -5.77 2.25
CA SER A 39 -18.08 -4.66 1.75
C SER A 39 -16.73 -4.70 2.45
N ARG A 40 -15.68 -4.99 1.69
CA ARG A 40 -14.30 -5.18 2.15
C ARG A 40 -13.79 -3.85 2.70
N TRP A 41 -14.02 -3.59 3.99
CA TRP A 41 -13.50 -2.45 4.74
C TRP A 41 -11.96 -2.49 4.69
N LYS A 42 -11.37 -1.84 3.69
CA LYS A 42 -9.92 -1.65 3.63
C LYS A 42 -9.58 -0.53 4.59
N LYS A 43 -8.76 -0.84 5.59
CA LYS A 43 -8.21 0.17 6.50
C LYS A 43 -7.47 1.27 5.70
N PRO A 44 -7.50 2.52 6.17
CA PRO A 44 -6.67 3.58 5.63
C PRO A 44 -5.18 3.20 5.77
N LEU A 45 -4.34 3.70 4.86
CA LEU A 45 -2.92 3.33 4.88
C LEU A 45 -2.22 3.89 6.13
N GLU A 46 -2.63 5.08 6.55
CA GLU A 46 -2.16 5.74 7.76
C GLU A 46 -2.28 4.80 8.98
N GLU A 47 -3.42 4.12 9.14
CA GLU A 47 -3.63 3.15 10.21
C GLU A 47 -2.79 1.87 10.01
N LEU A 48 -2.72 1.35 8.78
CA LEU A 48 -2.00 0.11 8.48
C LEU A 48 -0.49 0.23 8.73
N TYR A 49 0.09 1.38 8.43
CA TYR A 49 1.52 1.66 8.57
C TYR A 49 1.83 2.49 9.81
N ASN A 50 0.85 2.72 10.69
CA ASN A 50 0.99 3.49 11.92
C ASN A 50 1.55 4.92 11.70
N VAL A 51 1.30 5.49 10.52
CA VAL A 51 1.59 6.88 10.18
C VAL A 51 0.46 7.73 10.73
N LYS A 52 0.78 8.68 11.61
CA LYS A 52 -0.23 9.57 12.20
C LYS A 52 -0.19 10.92 11.50
N VAL A 53 -1.36 11.52 11.31
CA VAL A 53 -1.47 12.85 10.72
C VAL A 53 -2.44 13.72 11.52
N GLU A 54 -1.96 14.90 11.90
CA GLU A 54 -2.79 16.02 12.36
C GLU A 54 -2.94 16.99 11.19
N ARG A 55 -4.16 17.17 10.65
CA ARG A 55 -4.42 18.04 9.50
C ARG A 55 -4.66 19.47 9.95
N ASN A 56 -4.17 20.45 9.17
CA ASN A 56 -4.34 21.89 9.42
C ASN A 56 -4.00 22.29 10.86
N VAL A 57 -2.75 22.02 11.28
CA VAL A 57 -2.32 22.23 12.67
C VAL A 57 -2.37 23.71 13.06
N SER A 58 -2.94 23.98 14.23
CA SER A 58 -3.07 25.36 14.72
C SER A 58 -1.71 25.99 15.06
N PRO A 59 -1.55 27.32 14.93
CA PRO A 59 -0.31 28.01 15.29
C PRO A 59 0.14 27.77 16.74
N LYS A 60 -0.81 27.70 17.68
CA LYS A 60 -0.55 27.39 19.09
C LYS A 60 0.11 26.02 19.26
N ARG A 61 -0.40 25.00 18.56
CA ARG A 61 0.17 23.64 18.58
C ARG A 61 1.57 23.60 17.99
N LEU A 62 1.84 24.36 16.93
CA LEU A 62 3.18 24.49 16.34
C LEU A 62 4.17 25.16 17.30
N GLU A 63 3.72 26.16 18.05
CA GLU A 63 4.51 26.85 19.07
C GLU A 63 4.83 25.92 20.26
N GLU A 64 3.84 25.20 20.78
CA GLU A 64 4.02 24.19 21.84
C GLU A 64 5.04 23.11 21.45
N LEU A 65 5.02 22.67 20.19
CA LEU A 65 5.98 21.70 19.65
C LEU A 65 7.36 22.31 19.34
N GLY A 66 7.48 23.65 19.35
CA GLY A 66 8.71 24.35 19.03
C GLY A 66 9.15 24.15 17.57
N VAL A 67 8.22 23.99 16.63
CA VAL A 67 8.49 23.70 15.21
C VAL A 67 9.42 24.73 14.56
N SER A 68 9.45 25.96 15.06
CA SER A 68 10.37 27.01 14.59
C SER A 68 11.85 26.68 14.78
N ARG A 69 12.20 25.74 15.68
CA ARG A 69 13.58 25.32 15.97
C ARG A 69 13.99 24.03 15.26
N TRP A 70 13.07 23.38 14.56
CA TRP A 70 13.33 22.13 13.85
C TRP A 70 14.19 22.36 12.61
N SER A 71 14.81 21.28 12.13
CA SER A 71 15.58 21.31 10.89
C SER A 71 14.66 21.50 9.69
N THR A 72 15.09 22.28 8.70
CA THR A 72 14.35 22.51 7.46
C THR A 72 14.88 21.62 6.34
N TRP A 73 13.99 21.11 5.51
CA TRP A 73 14.32 20.47 4.24
C TRP A 73 13.45 21.02 3.12
N LYS A 74 14.00 21.10 1.91
CA LYS A 74 13.31 21.62 0.72
C LYS A 74 13.71 20.87 -0.53
N THR A 75 12.78 20.75 -1.46
CA THR A 75 13.02 20.15 -2.76
C THR A 75 12.10 20.74 -3.84
N GLY A 76 12.38 20.40 -5.10
CA GLY A 76 11.49 20.62 -6.23
C GLY A 76 10.80 19.32 -6.66
N LYS A 77 10.36 19.26 -7.92
CA LYS A 77 9.80 18.04 -8.50
C LYS A 77 10.86 16.93 -8.52
N CYS A 78 10.64 15.87 -7.77
CA CYS A 78 11.55 14.73 -7.67
C CYS A 78 10.84 13.48 -7.12
N GLN A 79 11.53 12.35 -7.17
CA GLN A 79 11.13 11.09 -6.56
C GLN A 79 12.37 10.42 -5.95
N PHE A 80 12.25 9.89 -4.73
CA PHE A 80 13.28 9.06 -4.11
C PHE A 80 12.70 8.15 -3.03
N GLY A 81 13.35 7.01 -2.80
CA GLY A 81 13.03 6.11 -1.70
C GLY A 81 13.61 6.60 -0.37
N TRP A 82 12.89 6.38 0.72
CA TRP A 82 13.29 6.79 2.05
C TRP A 82 12.99 5.72 3.10
N ASP A 83 13.94 5.53 4.02
CA ASP A 83 13.88 4.56 5.11
C ASP A 83 14.00 5.29 6.47
N TRP A 84 12.91 5.27 7.22
CA TRP A 84 12.82 5.83 8.55
C TRP A 84 13.36 4.85 9.60
N HIS A 85 14.62 4.98 9.97
CA HIS A 85 15.22 4.16 11.03
C HIS A 85 14.77 4.57 12.45
N VAL A 86 14.25 5.78 12.60
CA VAL A 86 13.72 6.34 13.85
C VAL A 86 12.41 7.08 13.56
N ASP A 87 11.61 7.28 14.61
CA ASP A 87 10.40 8.08 14.50
C ASP A 87 10.76 9.51 14.07
N GLN A 88 10.06 10.01 13.05
CA GLN A 88 10.24 11.36 12.54
C GLN A 88 8.91 12.11 12.60
N LEU A 89 8.96 13.33 13.14
CA LEU A 89 7.85 14.26 13.09
C LEU A 89 8.13 15.32 12.04
N VAL A 90 7.19 15.52 11.12
CA VAL A 90 7.34 16.39 9.95
C VAL A 90 6.15 17.34 9.90
N TYR A 91 6.43 18.64 9.84
CA TYR A 91 5.44 19.66 9.54
C TYR A 91 5.65 20.18 8.12
N ILE A 92 4.62 20.05 7.28
CA ILE A 92 4.69 20.48 5.88
C ILE A 92 4.37 21.96 5.80
N MET A 93 5.37 22.75 5.40
CA MET A 93 5.25 24.20 5.27
C MET A 93 4.61 24.57 3.92
N GLU A 94 5.04 23.90 2.86
CA GLU A 94 4.63 24.19 1.49
C GLU A 94 4.57 22.91 0.65
N GLY A 95 3.64 22.87 -0.30
CA GLY A 95 3.57 21.83 -1.32
C GLY A 95 2.78 20.59 -0.88
N GLU A 96 3.04 19.49 -1.58
CA GLU A 96 2.45 18.19 -1.32
C GLU A 96 3.46 17.07 -1.52
N VAL A 97 3.28 15.98 -0.76
CA VAL A 97 4.03 14.74 -0.91
C VAL A 97 3.06 13.57 -1.04
N ARG A 98 3.34 12.67 -1.99
CA ARG A 98 2.72 11.34 -2.02
C ARG A 98 3.72 10.33 -1.48
N VAL A 99 3.25 9.51 -0.54
CA VAL A 99 4.04 8.50 0.14
C VAL A 99 3.50 7.13 -0.27
N VAL A 100 4.29 6.36 -0.98
CA VAL A 100 3.94 5.00 -1.42
C VAL A 100 4.72 4.02 -0.54
N PRO A 101 4.10 3.38 0.46
CA PRO A 101 4.76 2.35 1.25
C PRO A 101 5.34 1.25 0.35
N GLU A 102 6.46 0.68 0.76
CA GLU A 102 7.06 -0.41 -0.02
C GLU A 102 6.07 -1.56 -0.27
N GLY A 103 6.03 -2.03 -1.52
CA GLY A 103 5.14 -3.11 -1.96
C GLY A 103 3.65 -2.73 -2.07
N SER A 104 3.27 -1.47 -1.85
CA SER A 104 1.88 -1.00 -1.95
C SER A 104 1.58 -0.35 -3.30
N GLU A 105 0.43 -0.69 -3.91
CA GLU A 105 -0.14 0.03 -5.06
C GLU A 105 -0.93 1.29 -4.65
N ARG A 106 -1.15 1.49 -3.35
CA ARG A 106 -1.86 2.64 -2.76
C ARG A 106 -0.85 3.62 -2.16
N PHE A 107 -1.24 4.90 -2.06
CA PHE A 107 -0.40 5.95 -1.48
C PHE A 107 -1.16 6.79 -0.46
N MET A 108 -0.43 7.38 0.49
CA MET A 108 -0.89 8.46 1.36
C MET A 108 -0.54 9.80 0.73
N ARG A 109 -1.35 10.83 0.98
CA ARG A 109 -1.11 12.20 0.50
C ARG A 109 -1.13 13.17 1.67
N PHE A 110 -0.08 13.97 1.77
CA PHE A 110 0.08 15.02 2.77
C PHE A 110 0.39 16.34 2.07
N VAL A 111 -0.14 17.42 2.64
CA VAL A 111 -0.10 18.77 2.05
C VAL A 111 0.32 19.80 3.09
N ALA A 112 0.60 21.02 2.65
CA ALA A 112 0.90 22.14 3.54
C ALA A 112 -0.12 22.27 4.69
N GLY A 113 0.38 22.46 5.91
CA GLY A 113 -0.40 22.54 7.13
C GLY A 113 -0.57 21.21 7.88
N ASP A 114 -0.13 20.09 7.30
CA ASP A 114 -0.16 18.79 7.96
C ASP A 114 1.06 18.55 8.84
N LEU A 115 0.83 17.94 10.01
CA LEU A 115 1.87 17.39 10.87
C LEU A 115 1.80 15.86 10.84
N VAL A 116 2.85 15.24 10.32
CA VAL A 116 2.92 13.80 10.07
C VAL A 116 3.96 13.16 10.99
N ARG A 117 3.59 12.09 11.69
CA ARG A 117 4.53 11.20 12.39
C ARG A 117 4.73 9.96 11.53
N TYR A 118 5.92 9.82 10.98
CA TYR A 118 6.39 8.57 10.38
C TYR A 118 7.00 7.70 11.48
N PRO A 119 6.59 6.43 11.61
CA PRO A 119 7.17 5.53 12.59
C PRO A 119 8.52 5.00 12.12
N LYS A 120 9.33 4.56 13.08
CA LYS A 120 10.54 3.78 12.84
C LYS A 120 10.23 2.51 12.04
N TRP A 121 11.23 2.07 11.28
CA TRP A 121 11.20 0.91 10.38
C TRP A 121 10.09 0.99 9.33
N PHE A 122 9.83 2.21 8.86
CA PHE A 122 8.93 2.47 7.75
C PHE A 122 9.76 2.76 6.51
N GLU A 123 9.34 2.23 5.36
CA GLU A 123 10.00 2.41 4.07
C GLU A 123 8.97 2.81 3.03
N ALA A 124 9.28 3.85 2.26
CA ALA A 124 8.37 4.34 1.22
C ALA A 124 9.11 5.08 0.10
N ASP A 125 8.50 5.06 -1.09
CA ASP A 125 8.83 5.98 -2.16
C ASP A 125 8.08 7.30 -1.98
N LEU A 126 8.82 8.41 -2.04
CA LEU A 126 8.30 9.76 -1.95
C LEU A 126 8.23 10.40 -3.33
N PHE A 127 7.09 11.02 -3.63
CA PHE A 127 6.86 11.72 -4.90
C PHE A 127 6.47 13.18 -4.63
N PHE A 128 7.24 14.09 -5.20
CA PHE A 128 7.02 15.53 -5.14
C PHE A 128 6.75 16.04 -6.56
N ASN A 129 5.58 16.63 -6.79
CA ASN A 129 5.16 17.08 -8.12
C ASN A 129 5.49 18.56 -8.39
N ALA A 130 5.82 19.32 -7.35
CA ALA A 130 6.02 20.77 -7.33
C ALA A 130 7.05 21.14 -6.22
N PRO A 131 7.39 22.42 -6.00
CA PRO A 131 8.17 22.83 -4.83
C PRO A 131 7.54 22.33 -3.52
N TYR A 132 8.40 21.90 -2.60
CA TYR A 132 8.01 21.35 -1.31
C TYR A 132 9.00 21.81 -0.23
N GLU A 133 8.47 22.21 0.93
CA GLU A 133 9.25 22.58 2.10
C GLU A 133 8.63 21.96 3.36
N GLU A 134 9.48 21.43 4.22
CA GLU A 134 9.08 20.89 5.52
C GLU A 134 10.05 21.29 6.63
N ARG A 135 9.55 21.19 7.86
CA ARG A 135 10.38 21.14 9.06
C ARG A 135 10.25 19.78 9.71
N TYR A 136 11.37 19.22 10.14
CA TYR A 136 11.39 17.88 10.71
C TYR A 136 12.21 17.79 12.00
N SER A 137 11.83 16.84 12.85
CA SER A 137 12.54 16.48 14.07
C SER A 137 12.54 14.96 14.22
N PHE A 138 13.72 14.38 14.41
CA PHE A 138 13.87 12.97 14.78
C PHE A 138 13.62 12.81 16.28
N ARG A 139 12.82 11.81 16.65
CA ARG A 139 12.55 11.45 18.05
C ARG A 139 13.54 10.37 18.46
N ALA A 140 14.26 10.60 19.56
CA ALA A 140 15.19 9.62 20.08
C ALA A 140 14.43 8.52 20.83
N TYR A 141 15.11 7.39 21.05
CA TYR A 141 14.56 6.30 21.85
C TYR A 141 14.29 6.78 23.29
N GLY A 142 13.02 6.75 23.73
CA GLY A 142 12.63 7.11 25.09
C GLY A 142 11.89 8.45 25.27
N ASP A 143 11.59 9.17 24.18
CA ASP A 143 10.83 10.44 24.21
C ASP A 143 9.30 10.27 24.24
N ASP A 144 8.78 9.10 24.67
CA ASP A 144 7.34 8.80 24.75
C ASP A 144 6.67 9.33 26.03
#